data_AF-A0A8T4CLJ2-F1
#
_entry.id   AF-A0A8T4CLJ2-F1
#
_cell.length_a   1.000
_cell.length_b   1.000
_cell.length_c   1.000
_cell.angle_alpha   90.00
_cell.angle_beta   90.00
_cell.angle_gamma   90.00
#
_symmetry.space_group_name_H-M   'P 1'
#
loop_
_entity.id
_entity.type
_entity.pdbx_description
1 polymer ?
#
loop_
_entity_poly.entity_id
_entity_poly.type
_entity_poly.pdbx_seq_one_letter_code
_entity_poly.pdbx_strand_id
1 'polypeptide(L)'
;MHGVLPKEKIAERSKRQKRFYILTTFQYIKGITFHRGEKRVIGAYTKNVGGVWFGVACDKQRVFGTSFAVSEQEALRCLLSGIPFNVPFQVLSEPSAFAENVLASVKNVYDGKDATQGFSLATEHLLAYTRRVLEAASLIPVGYVASYGAIAKAAGGSPRAVGNVMARNPFAPLVP
;
A
#
# COMPACT_ATOMS: atom_id res chain seq x y z
N MET A 1 15.39 8.23 -52.37
CA MET A 1 16.41 8.52 -51.34
C MET A 1 15.71 8.73 -50.01
N HIS A 2 15.77 7.72 -49.12
CA HIS A 2 15.19 7.79 -47.78
C HIS A 2 16.09 8.64 -46.87
N GLY A 3 15.65 9.85 -46.56
CA GLY A 3 16.23 10.66 -45.47
C GLY A 3 15.63 10.23 -44.14
N VAL A 4 16.38 9.43 -43.38
CA VAL A 4 16.07 9.04 -41.99
C VAL A 4 16.20 10.28 -41.10
N LEU A 5 15.11 10.70 -40.46
CA LEU A 5 15.10 11.77 -39.47
C LEU A 5 15.90 11.37 -38.21
N PRO A 6 16.65 12.30 -37.59
CA PRO A 6 17.63 11.99 -36.55
C PRO A 6 16.99 11.53 -35.24
N LYS A 7 17.59 10.51 -34.61
CA LYS A 7 17.10 9.76 -33.43
C LYS A 7 16.87 10.62 -32.17
N GLU A 8 17.43 11.83 -32.11
CA GLU A 8 17.32 12.72 -30.94
C GLU A 8 15.91 13.33 -30.78
N LYS A 9 15.19 13.60 -31.88
CA LYS A 9 13.81 14.15 -31.81
C LYS A 9 12.76 13.14 -31.33
N ILE A 10 13.09 11.85 -31.31
CA ILE A 10 12.18 10.77 -30.87
C ILE A 10 12.20 10.64 -29.34
N ALA A 11 13.35 10.90 -28.70
CA ALA A 11 13.53 10.75 -27.25
C ALA A 11 12.83 11.88 -26.45
N GLU A 12 12.86 13.12 -26.93
CA GLU A 12 12.19 14.25 -26.25
C GLU A 12 10.68 14.25 -26.41
N ARG A 13 10.15 13.79 -27.55
CA ARG A 13 8.71 13.59 -27.75
C ARG A 13 8.16 12.54 -26.77
N SER A 14 8.90 11.46 -26.53
CA SER A 14 8.54 10.40 -25.59
C SER A 14 8.50 10.86 -24.12
N LYS A 15 9.45 11.71 -23.70
CA LYS A 15 9.46 12.27 -22.32
C LYS A 15 8.33 13.28 -22.07
N ARG A 16 7.98 14.12 -23.05
CA ARG A 16 6.83 15.05 -22.93
C ARG A 16 5.49 14.31 -22.97
N GLN A 17 5.37 13.25 -23.78
CA GLN A 17 4.13 12.50 -23.91
C GLN A 17 3.85 11.59 -22.69
N LYS A 18 4.88 11.09 -22.01
CA LYS A 18 4.73 10.38 -20.72
C LYS A 18 4.40 11.30 -19.54
N ARG A 19 4.91 12.54 -19.51
CA ARG A 19 4.52 13.53 -18.47
C ARG A 19 3.10 14.07 -18.65
N PHE A 20 2.60 14.13 -19.89
CA PHE A 20 1.24 14.61 -20.17
C PHE A 20 0.16 13.57 -19.81
N TYR A 21 0.48 12.27 -19.87
CA TYR A 21 -0.46 11.21 -19.53
C TYR A 21 -0.74 11.08 -18.03
N ILE A 22 0.19 11.49 -17.15
CA ILE A 22 -0.02 11.39 -15.68
C ILE A 22 -0.90 12.56 -15.18
N LEU A 23 -0.82 13.73 -15.82
CA LEU A 23 -1.60 14.90 -15.42
C LEU A 23 -3.03 14.91 -16.00
N THR A 24 -3.25 14.33 -17.19
CA THR A 24 -4.60 14.24 -17.77
C THR A 24 -5.46 13.14 -17.15
N THR A 25 -4.88 12.08 -16.57
CA THR A 25 -5.68 11.13 -15.76
C THR A 25 -6.16 11.75 -14.44
N PHE A 26 -5.44 12.72 -13.89
CA PHE A 26 -5.84 13.42 -12.66
C PHE A 26 -7.06 14.33 -12.86
N GLN A 27 -7.28 14.84 -14.07
CA GLN A 27 -8.38 15.75 -14.37
C GLN A 27 -9.64 15.03 -14.88
N TYR A 28 -9.50 13.84 -15.46
CA TYR A 28 -10.63 13.07 -16.03
C TYR A 28 -11.48 12.34 -14.97
N ILE A 29 -11.07 12.32 -13.70
CA ILE A 29 -11.85 11.69 -12.61
C ILE A 29 -12.93 12.64 -12.05
N LYS A 30 -12.99 13.90 -12.51
CA LYS A 30 -14.05 14.86 -12.11
C LYS A 30 -15.43 14.59 -12.71
N GLY A 31 -15.58 13.62 -13.63
CA GLY A 31 -16.80 13.44 -14.43
C GLY A 31 -17.59 12.16 -14.21
N ILE A 32 -17.29 11.37 -13.18
CA ILE A 32 -17.91 10.06 -13.01
C ILE A 32 -19.01 10.10 -11.95
N THR A 33 -20.23 10.44 -12.37
CA THR A 33 -21.45 10.27 -11.58
C THR A 33 -21.84 8.79 -11.58
N PHE A 34 -21.57 8.08 -10.49
CA PHE A 34 -22.03 6.69 -10.29
C PHE A 34 -23.11 6.63 -9.21
N HIS A 35 -24.20 5.93 -9.54
CA HIS A 35 -25.42 5.80 -8.77
C HIS A 35 -25.24 5.15 -7.37
N ARG A 36 -25.73 5.87 -6.36
CA ARG A 36 -26.37 5.51 -5.07
C ARG A 36 -26.14 4.09 -4.50
N GLY A 37 -24.95 3.92 -3.93
CA GLY A 37 -24.66 3.20 -2.68
C GLY A 37 -23.45 3.93 -2.11
N GLU A 38 -23.34 4.14 -0.79
CA GLU A 38 -22.23 4.92 -0.20
C GLU A 38 -20.86 4.38 -0.66
N LYS A 39 -20.29 4.97 -1.72
CA LYS A 39 -18.96 4.61 -2.23
C LYS A 39 -17.94 5.08 -1.20
N ARG A 40 -17.44 4.15 -0.39
CA ARG A 40 -16.31 4.40 0.50
C ARG A 40 -15.08 4.69 -0.36
N VAL A 41 -14.60 5.92 -0.31
CA VAL A 41 -13.37 6.35 -0.98
C VAL A 41 -12.21 6.04 -0.05
N ILE A 42 -11.20 5.32 -0.55
CA ILE A 42 -9.95 5.09 0.18
C ILE A 42 -9.08 6.35 0.04
N GLY A 43 -8.65 6.93 1.16
CA GLY A 43 -7.59 7.94 1.17
C GLY A 43 -6.23 7.25 1.23
N ALA A 44 -5.34 7.60 0.31
CA ALA A 44 -3.94 7.21 0.31
C ALA A 44 -3.08 8.41 0.73
N TYR A 45 -2.26 8.22 1.76
CA TYR A 45 -1.45 9.26 2.38
C TYR A 45 -0.01 8.78 2.52
N THR A 46 0.94 9.68 2.30
CA THR A 46 2.38 9.43 2.50
C THR A 46 2.99 10.56 3.32
N LYS A 47 3.93 10.22 4.21
CA LYS A 47 4.62 11.18 5.08
C LYS A 47 6.08 10.81 5.22
N ASN A 48 6.96 11.79 5.06
CA ASN A 48 8.38 11.62 5.37
C ASN A 48 8.62 11.88 6.86
N VAL A 49 9.28 10.94 7.53
CA VAL A 49 9.75 11.12 8.89
C VAL A 49 11.18 10.58 9.00
N GLY A 50 12.13 11.47 9.28
CA GLY A 50 13.54 11.07 9.46
C GLY A 50 14.18 10.47 8.21
N GLY A 51 13.77 10.88 7.00
CA GLY A 51 14.33 10.39 5.74
C GLY A 51 13.67 9.10 5.21
N VAL A 52 12.74 8.51 5.97
CA VAL A 52 11.92 7.36 5.53
C VAL A 52 10.51 7.85 5.22
N TRP A 53 9.96 7.37 4.11
CA TRP A 53 8.59 7.61 3.72
C TRP A 53 7.71 6.50 4.24
N PHE A 54 6.62 6.86 4.90
CA PHE A 54 5.60 5.95 5.39
C PHE A 54 4.29 6.20 4.64
N GLY A 55 3.59 5.15 4.28
CA GLY A 55 2.33 5.20 3.55
C GLY A 55 1.20 4.51 4.31
N VAL A 56 -0.01 5.05 4.19
CA VAL A 56 -1.24 4.41 4.65
C VAL A 56 -2.36 4.61 3.63
N ALA A 57 -3.10 3.55 3.35
CA ALA A 57 -4.34 3.57 2.59
C ALA A 57 -5.46 3.21 3.55
N CYS A 58 -6.40 4.11 3.78
CA CYS A 58 -7.47 3.91 4.75
C CYS A 58 -8.78 4.59 4.35
N ASP A 59 -9.91 4.06 4.84
CA ASP A 59 -11.15 4.83 4.95
C ASP A 59 -11.21 5.53 6.32
N LYS A 60 -12.39 5.96 6.77
CA LYS A 60 -12.55 6.65 8.07
C LYS A 60 -12.23 5.77 9.30
N GLN A 61 -12.24 4.44 9.14
CA GLN A 61 -12.14 3.51 10.28
C GLN A 61 -11.21 2.31 10.03
N ARG A 62 -10.88 2.02 8.77
CA ARG A 62 -10.20 0.78 8.38
C ARG A 62 -8.97 1.05 7.54
N VAL A 63 -7.94 0.23 7.77
CA VAL A 63 -6.69 0.26 7.03
C VAL A 63 -6.76 -0.78 5.92
N PHE A 64 -6.55 -0.36 4.68
CA PHE A 64 -6.46 -1.21 3.49
C PHE A 64 -5.03 -1.61 3.18
N GLY A 65 -4.06 -0.81 3.61
CA GLY A 65 -2.65 -1.15 3.52
C GLY A 65 -1.74 -0.11 4.15
N THR A 66 -0.50 -0.51 4.37
CA THR A 66 0.59 0.33 4.85
C THR A 66 1.84 0.06 4.02
N SER A 67 2.75 1.01 4.00
CA SER A 67 4.03 0.85 3.32
C SER A 67 5.11 1.70 3.99
N PHE A 68 6.36 1.37 3.68
CA PHE A 68 7.49 2.24 3.97
C PHE A 68 8.53 2.12 2.85
N ALA A 69 9.24 3.21 2.56
CA ALA A 69 10.30 3.21 1.56
C ALA A 69 11.26 4.40 1.75
N VAL A 70 12.35 4.39 0.99
CA VAL A 70 13.33 5.49 0.97
C VAL A 70 12.83 6.71 0.17
N SER A 71 11.83 6.55 -0.69
CA SER A 71 11.26 7.63 -1.50
C SER A 71 9.73 7.61 -1.48
N GLU A 72 9.12 8.77 -1.70
CA GLU A 72 7.67 8.93 -1.73
C GLU A 72 7.04 8.07 -2.84
N GLN A 73 7.63 8.07 -4.03
CA GLN A 73 7.11 7.35 -5.18
C GLN A 73 7.13 5.85 -4.95
N GLU A 74 8.16 5.34 -4.26
CA GLU A 74 8.24 3.92 -3.91
C GLU A 74 7.23 3.56 -2.82
N ALA A 75 7.12 4.38 -1.77
CA ALA A 75 6.12 4.17 -0.71
C ALA A 75 4.70 4.15 -1.28
N LEU A 76 4.38 5.10 -2.17
CA LEU A 76 3.09 5.16 -2.85
C LEU A 76 2.89 3.95 -3.78
N ARG A 77 3.91 3.55 -4.55
CA ARG A 77 3.82 2.37 -5.42
C ARG A 77 3.53 1.09 -4.64
N CYS A 78 4.27 0.85 -3.55
CA CYS A 78 4.05 -0.29 -2.65
C CYS A 78 2.67 -0.24 -2.01
N LEU A 79 2.21 0.95 -1.62
CA LEU A 79 0.90 1.12 -1.01
C LEU A 79 -0.22 0.78 -2.01
N LEU A 80 -0.13 1.32 -3.23
CA LEU A 80 -1.13 1.12 -4.27
C LEU A 80 -1.13 -0.31 -4.84
N SER A 81 -0.05 -1.08 -4.71
CA SER A 81 -0.06 -2.50 -5.07
C SER A 81 -0.79 -3.38 -4.06
N GLY A 82 -0.99 -2.89 -2.84
CA GLY A 82 -1.70 -3.59 -1.76
C GLY A 82 -3.20 -3.32 -1.68
N ILE A 83 -3.71 -2.27 -2.36
CA ILE A 83 -5.14 -1.92 -2.33
C ILE A 83 -5.97 -2.69 -3.37
N PRO A 84 -7.28 -2.88 -3.15
CA PRO A 84 -8.16 -3.51 -4.13
C PRO A 84 -8.26 -2.69 -5.43
N PHE A 85 -8.11 -3.34 -6.58
CA PHE A 85 -8.09 -2.69 -7.90
C PHE A 85 -9.40 -1.97 -8.27
N ASN A 86 -10.54 -2.42 -7.73
CA ASN A 86 -11.87 -1.92 -8.11
C ASN A 86 -12.47 -0.92 -7.11
N VAL A 87 -11.68 -0.38 -6.18
CA VAL A 87 -12.15 0.60 -5.19
C VAL A 87 -11.62 1.99 -5.54
N PRO A 88 -12.48 3.03 -5.61
CA PRO A 88 -12.02 4.40 -5.80
C PRO A 88 -11.08 4.82 -4.68
N PHE A 89 -9.92 5.34 -5.03
CA PHE A 89 -8.98 5.93 -4.08
C PHE A 89 -8.60 7.35 -4.48
N GLN A 90 -8.21 8.14 -3.50
CA GLN A 90 -7.67 9.49 -3.68
C GLN A 90 -6.35 9.60 -2.95
N VAL A 91 -5.32 10.09 -3.64
CA VAL A 91 -4.06 10.46 -3.00
C VAL A 91 -4.23 11.87 -2.46
N LEU A 92 -4.05 12.02 -1.15
CA LEU A 92 -4.33 13.26 -0.43
C LEU A 92 -3.07 13.74 0.30
N SER A 93 -2.83 15.04 0.26
CA SER A 93 -1.63 15.67 0.85
C SER A 93 -1.71 15.80 2.37
N GLU A 94 -2.92 15.99 2.90
CA GLU A 94 -3.16 16.18 4.34
C GLU A 94 -3.82 14.92 4.91
N PRO A 95 -3.18 14.23 5.87
CA PRO A 95 -3.75 13.02 6.44
C PRO A 95 -4.91 13.34 7.38
N SER A 96 -5.97 12.53 7.30
CA SER A 96 -7.00 12.53 8.34
C SER A 96 -6.40 12.18 9.71
N ALA A 97 -7.09 12.53 10.81
CA ALA A 97 -6.65 12.15 12.16
C ALA A 97 -6.45 10.63 12.31
N PHE A 98 -7.28 9.83 11.65
CA PHE A 98 -7.11 8.37 11.61
C PHE A 98 -5.83 7.97 10.87
N ALA A 99 -5.58 8.56 9.70
CA ALA A 99 -4.38 8.31 8.92
C ALA A 99 -3.10 8.73 9.66
N GLU A 100 -3.10 9.88 10.34
CA GLU A 100 -1.97 10.32 11.19
C GLU A 100 -1.68 9.29 12.30
N ASN A 101 -2.70 8.78 12.98
CA ASN A 101 -2.54 7.76 14.02
C ASN A 101 -1.94 6.46 13.47
N VAL A 102 -2.38 6.02 12.29
CA VAL A 102 -1.82 4.83 11.63
C VAL A 102 -0.39 5.07 11.19
N LEU A 103 -0.07 6.23 10.58
CA LEU A 103 1.30 6.58 10.16
C LEU A 103 2.26 6.62 11.36
N ALA A 104 1.82 7.20 12.48
CA ALA A 104 2.60 7.22 13.72
C ALA A 104 2.86 5.79 14.23
N SER A 105 1.84 4.91 14.18
CA SER A 105 1.97 3.52 14.59
C SER A 105 2.91 2.73 13.69
N VAL A 106 2.78 2.88 12.36
CA VAL A 106 3.68 2.28 11.37
C VAL A 106 5.12 2.70 11.62
N LYS A 107 5.35 3.98 11.92
CA LYS A 107 6.67 4.47 12.30
C LYS A 107 7.18 3.84 13.60
N ASN A 108 6.34 3.71 14.62
CA ASN A 108 6.73 3.08 15.88
C ASN A 108 7.15 1.63 15.67
N VAL A 109 6.40 0.85 14.88
CA VAL A 109 6.78 -0.52 14.52
C VAL A 109 8.11 -0.54 13.76
N TYR A 110 8.29 0.37 12.81
CA TYR A 110 9.56 0.51 12.07
C TYR A 110 10.76 0.80 13.00
N ASP A 111 10.56 1.64 14.02
CA ASP A 111 11.57 1.95 15.05
C ASP A 111 11.77 0.79 16.06
N GLY A 112 11.05 -0.34 15.91
CA GLY A 112 11.08 -1.46 16.85
C GLY A 112 10.37 -1.20 18.18
N LYS A 113 9.52 -0.16 18.24
CA LYS A 113 8.70 0.15 19.40
C LYS A 113 7.37 -0.59 19.29
N ASP A 114 6.81 -0.93 20.45
CA ASP A 114 5.48 -1.52 20.48
C ASP A 114 4.44 -0.53 19.96
N ALA A 115 3.64 -0.97 18.99
CA ALA A 115 2.49 -0.25 18.48
C ALA A 115 1.25 -1.07 18.83
N THR A 116 0.85 -1.01 20.10
CA THR A 116 -0.29 -1.71 20.69
C THR A 116 -1.66 -1.32 20.11
N GLN A 117 -1.71 -0.60 18.99
CA GLN A 117 -2.95 -0.13 18.39
C GLN A 117 -3.55 -1.18 17.44
N GLY A 118 -4.61 -1.83 17.92
CA GLY A 118 -5.46 -2.70 17.13
C GLY A 118 -6.27 -1.91 16.10
N PHE A 119 -5.71 -1.72 14.91
CA PHE A 119 -6.44 -1.14 13.78
C PHE A 119 -7.36 -2.17 13.15
N SER A 120 -8.53 -1.73 12.68
CA SER A 120 -9.39 -2.58 11.85
C SER A 120 -8.76 -2.71 10.46
N LEU A 121 -8.19 -3.87 10.17
CA LEU A 121 -7.61 -4.16 8.86
C LEU A 121 -8.71 -4.63 7.91
N ALA A 122 -8.84 -3.99 6.75
CA ALA A 122 -9.79 -4.36 5.71
C ALA A 122 -9.26 -5.57 4.94
N THR A 123 -9.39 -6.77 5.50
CA THR A 123 -8.85 -8.01 4.90
C THR A 123 -9.85 -8.73 3.99
N GLU A 124 -11.09 -8.25 3.87
CA GLU A 124 -12.18 -8.94 3.16
C GLU A 124 -11.91 -9.18 1.68
N HIS A 125 -11.06 -8.36 1.07
CA HIS A 125 -10.67 -8.44 -0.33
C HIS A 125 -9.53 -9.45 -0.57
N LEU A 126 -8.92 -9.98 0.50
CA LEU A 126 -7.82 -10.94 0.43
C LEU A 126 -8.33 -12.38 0.38
N LEU A 127 -7.55 -13.22 -0.29
CA LEU A 127 -7.79 -14.66 -0.34
C LEU A 127 -7.86 -15.24 1.08
N ALA A 128 -8.70 -16.23 1.30
CA ALA A 128 -8.90 -16.84 2.62
C ALA A 128 -7.58 -17.39 3.21
N TYR A 129 -6.70 -17.94 2.38
CA TYR A 129 -5.38 -18.38 2.84
C TYR A 129 -4.48 -17.21 3.28
N THR A 130 -4.43 -16.13 2.49
CA THR A 130 -3.70 -14.90 2.84
C THR A 130 -4.16 -14.35 4.18
N ARG A 131 -5.48 -14.28 4.41
CA ARG A 131 -6.04 -13.83 5.70
C ARG A 131 -5.54 -14.65 6.87
N ARG A 132 -5.66 -15.99 6.82
CA ARG A 132 -5.17 -16.87 7.89
C ARG A 132 -3.68 -16.71 8.18
N VAL A 133 -2.86 -16.53 7.13
CA VAL A 133 -1.42 -16.31 7.30
C VAL A 133 -1.14 -14.99 7.99
N LEU A 134 -1.79 -13.90 7.57
CA LEU A 134 -1.63 -12.57 8.18
C LEU A 134 -2.17 -12.55 9.62
N GLU A 135 -3.28 -13.21 9.89
CA GLU A 135 -3.82 -13.41 11.24
C GLU A 135 -2.81 -14.15 12.12
N ALA A 136 -2.26 -15.27 11.66
CA ALA A 136 -1.23 -16.00 12.40
C ALA A 136 0.04 -15.17 12.63
N ALA A 137 0.48 -14.39 11.64
CA ALA A 137 1.64 -13.50 11.77
C ALA A 137 1.39 -12.37 12.78
N SER A 138 0.17 -11.80 12.81
CA SER A 138 -0.19 -10.73 13.75
C SER A 138 -0.17 -11.14 15.23
N LEU A 139 -0.14 -12.45 15.53
CA LEU A 139 -0.01 -12.97 16.89
C LEU A 139 1.45 -13.02 17.38
N ILE A 140 2.43 -12.77 16.50
CA ILE A 140 3.85 -12.75 16.88
C ILE A 140 4.11 -11.49 17.71
N PRO A 141 4.51 -11.62 18.99
CA PRO A 141 4.76 -10.46 19.83
C PRO A 141 5.98 -9.68 19.36
N VAL A 142 6.01 -8.39 19.69
CA VAL A 142 7.17 -7.52 19.43
C VAL A 142 8.42 -8.11 20.09
N GLY A 143 9.53 -8.16 19.33
CA GLY A 143 10.80 -8.74 19.78
C GLY A 143 10.93 -10.25 19.58
N TYR A 144 9.89 -10.92 19.07
CA TYR A 144 9.92 -12.35 18.74
C TYR A 144 9.95 -12.58 17.23
N VAL A 145 10.39 -13.78 16.85
CA VAL A 145 10.40 -14.23 15.45
C VAL A 145 9.69 -15.57 15.34
N ALA A 146 9.01 -15.78 14.22
CA ALA A 146 8.46 -17.08 13.85
C ALA A 146 9.02 -17.50 12.49
N SER A 147 9.33 -18.79 12.36
CA SER A 147 9.68 -19.32 11.04
C SER A 147 8.43 -19.43 10.17
N TYR A 148 8.59 -19.35 8.85
CA TYR A 148 7.49 -19.64 7.92
C TYR A 148 6.89 -21.03 8.11
N GLY A 149 7.67 -22.00 8.60
CA GLY A 149 7.15 -23.32 8.97
C GLY A 149 6.26 -23.31 10.21
N ALA A 150 6.57 -22.47 11.21
CA ALA A 150 5.69 -22.29 12.36
C ALA A 150 4.36 -21.63 11.96
N ILE A 151 4.41 -20.59 11.12
CA ILE A 151 3.20 -19.95 10.59
C ILE A 151 2.40 -20.94 9.74
N ALA A 152 3.04 -21.73 8.89
CA ALA A 152 2.37 -22.75 8.08
C ALA A 152 1.68 -23.83 8.93
N LYS A 153 2.26 -24.20 10.09
CA LYS A 153 1.60 -25.12 11.03
C LYS A 153 0.30 -24.54 11.61
N ALA A 154 0.26 -23.23 11.85
CA ALA A 154 -0.92 -22.55 12.39
C ALA A 154 -1.98 -22.22 11.32
N ALA A 155 -1.55 -21.69 10.17
CA ALA A 155 -2.45 -21.22 9.10
C ALA A 155 -2.78 -22.30 8.04
N GLY A 156 -2.08 -23.43 8.09
CA GLY A 156 -2.04 -24.47 7.05
C GLY A 156 -1.05 -24.14 5.92
N GLY A 157 -0.98 -25.02 4.93
CA GLY A 157 -0.14 -24.82 3.75
C GLY A 157 1.33 -25.22 3.97
N SER A 158 2.24 -24.53 3.28
CA SER A 158 3.68 -24.82 3.33
C SER A 158 4.50 -23.56 3.63
N PRO A 159 5.73 -23.69 4.15
CA PRO A 159 6.60 -22.54 4.42
C PRO A 159 6.79 -21.64 3.18
N ARG A 160 6.87 -22.24 1.98
CA ARG A 160 6.99 -21.50 0.71
C ARG A 160 5.72 -20.71 0.39
N ALA A 161 4.54 -21.28 0.64
CA ALA A 161 3.27 -20.60 0.43
C ALA A 161 3.10 -19.42 1.41
N VAL A 162 3.52 -19.58 2.67
CA VAL A 162 3.59 -18.47 3.64
C VAL A 162 4.53 -17.37 3.17
N GLY A 163 5.75 -17.73 2.73
CA GLY A 163 6.71 -16.74 2.21
C GLY A 163 6.16 -15.92 1.05
N ASN A 164 5.41 -16.54 0.13
CA ASN A 164 4.73 -15.83 -0.95
C ASN A 164 3.66 -14.84 -0.46
N VAL A 165 2.95 -15.17 0.63
CA VAL A 165 2.00 -14.25 1.26
C VAL A 165 2.74 -13.07 1.90
N MET A 166 3.77 -13.36 2.70
CA MET A 166 4.51 -12.33 3.42
C MET A 166 5.26 -11.37 2.48
N ALA A 167 5.76 -11.86 1.34
CA ALA A 167 6.36 -11.02 0.30
C ALA A 167 5.38 -10.03 -0.34
N ARG A 168 4.07 -10.22 -0.16
CA ARG A 168 2.99 -9.37 -0.68
C ARG A 168 2.09 -8.86 0.45
N ASN A 169 2.59 -8.83 1.69
CA ASN A 169 1.83 -8.37 2.84
C ASN A 169 1.44 -6.90 2.65
N PRO A 170 0.14 -6.58 2.47
CA PRO A 170 -0.30 -5.21 2.23
C PRO A 170 -0.24 -4.36 3.52
N PHE A 171 -0.03 -4.97 4.69
CA PHE A 171 0.00 -4.31 5.98
C PHE A 171 1.41 -4.25 6.58
N ALA A 172 2.47 -4.43 5.78
CA ALA A 172 3.83 -4.25 6.29
C ALA A 172 4.10 -2.77 6.62
N PRO A 173 4.77 -2.43 7.74
CA PRO A 173 5.30 -3.32 8.77
C PRO A 173 4.30 -3.58 9.93
N LEU A 174 3.09 -3.03 9.88
CA LEU A 174 2.07 -3.15 10.94
C LEU A 174 1.70 -4.60 11.27
N VAL A 175 1.64 -5.47 10.25
CA VAL A 175 1.65 -6.94 10.41
C VAL A 175 3.08 -7.41 10.12
N PRO A 176 3.75 -8.08 11.08
CA PRO A 176 5.17 -8.46 10.99
C PRO A 176 5.44 -9.56 9.96
#